data_AF-A0A1Z4LI34-F1
#
_entry.id   AF-A0A1Z4LI34-F1
#
_cell.length_a   1.000
_cell.length_b   1.000
_cell.length_c   1.000
_cell.angle_alpha   90.00
_cell.angle_beta   90.00
_cell.angle_gamma   90.00
#
_symmetry.space_group_name_H-M   'P 1'
#
loop_
_entity.id
_entity.type
_entity.pdbx_description
1 polymer ?
#
loop_
_entity_poly.entity_id
_entity_poly.type
_entity_poly.pdbx_seq_one_letter_code
_entity_poly.pdbx_strand_id
1 'polypeptide(L)' 'MLIEVDFSPFPKIYINDSDIEEKEQKVLTILEEKLKQNPQQYVGIIIEPLVQSAGGMGMCRPEFIRKL' A
#
# COMPACT_ATOMS: atom_id res chain seq x y z
N MET A 1 4.87 -20.87 -15.95
CA MET A 1 4.92 -20.46 -14.53
C MET A 1 4.44 -19.02 -14.46
N LEU A 2 3.37 -18.78 -13.71
CA LEU A 2 2.93 -17.43 -13.34
C LEU A 2 3.43 -17.20 -11.91
N ILE A 3 4.01 -16.04 -11.65
CA ILE A 3 4.35 -15.62 -10.29
C ILE A 3 3.03 -15.36 -9.57
N GLU A 4 2.85 -15.94 -8.38
CA GLU A 4 1.68 -15.61 -7.54
C GLU A 4 1.82 -14.18 -7.02
N VAL A 5 0.74 -13.41 -7.12
CA VAL A 5 0.70 -12.00 -6.72
C VAL A 5 -0.50 -11.77 -5.82
N ASP A 6 -0.25 -11.08 -4.71
CA ASP A 6 -1.29 -10.60 -3.81
C ASP A 6 -1.39 -9.09 -3.87
N PHE A 7 -2.62 -8.59 -3.81
CA PHE A 7 -2.90 -7.16 -3.83
C PHE A 7 -3.13 -6.63 -2.41
N SER A 8 -2.70 -5.40 -2.19
CA SER A 8 -2.99 -4.60 -0.99
C SER A 8 -3.71 -3.32 -1.41
N PRO A 9 -4.64 -2.78 -0.61
CA PRO A 9 -5.20 -1.46 -0.88
C PRO A 9 -4.10 -0.38 -0.95
N PHE A 10 -4.37 0.68 -1.71
CA PHE A 10 -3.52 1.87 -1.79
C PHE A 10 -4.18 3.02 -1.00
N PRO A 11 -3.47 3.76 -0.15
CA PRO A 11 -4.04 4.82 0.68
C PRO A 11 -4.19 6.11 -0.15
N LYS A 12 -5.13 6.09 -1.11
CA LYS A 12 -5.41 7.24 -1.97
C LYS A 12 -5.94 8.41 -1.14
N ILE A 13 -5.31 9.57 -1.27
CA ILE A 13 -5.73 10.83 -0.64
C ILE A 13 -6.37 11.78 -1.64
N TYR A 14 -7.18 12.70 -1.13
CA TYR A 14 -7.76 13.81 -1.88
C TYR A 14 -7.49 15.15 -1.18
N ILE A 15 -7.81 16.24 -1.86
CA ILE A 15 -7.79 17.57 -1.23
C ILE A 15 -8.86 17.58 -0.13
N ASN A 16 -8.48 18.03 1.08
CA ASN A 16 -9.32 18.10 2.28
C ASN A 16 -9.76 16.73 2.84
N ASP A 17 -9.00 15.67 2.56
CA ASP A 17 -9.27 14.35 3.11
C ASP A 17 -8.98 14.33 4.63
N SER A 18 -9.96 14.00 5.45
CA SER A 18 -9.87 14.08 6.92
C SER A 18 -9.34 12.81 7.58
N ASP A 19 -9.30 11.71 6.85
CA ASP A 19 -9.02 10.35 7.32
C ASP A 19 -7.71 9.78 6.74
N ILE A 20 -6.79 10.65 6.31
CA ILE A 20 -5.54 10.25 5.65
C ILE A 20 -4.74 9.24 6.49
N GLU A 21 -4.55 9.53 7.78
CA GLU A 21 -3.76 8.67 8.68
C GLU A 21 -4.43 7.32 8.93
N GLU A 22 -5.77 7.30 9.01
CA GLU A 22 -6.54 6.06 9.17
C GLU A 22 -6.40 5.17 7.92
N LYS A 23 -6.52 5.76 6.73
CA LYS A 23 -6.32 5.08 5.44
C LYS A 23 -4.92 4.47 5.35
N GLU A 24 -3.88 5.24 5.67
CA GLU A 24 -2.50 4.77 5.68
C GLU A 24 -2.30 3.63 6.68
N GLN A 25 -2.76 3.80 7.92
CA GLN A 25 -2.61 2.81 8.97
C GLN A 25 -3.30 1.49 8.60
N LYS A 26 -4.48 1.56 8.00
CA LYS A 26 -5.22 0.38 7.54
C LYS A 26 -4.41 -0.44 6.53
N VAL A 27 -3.75 0.22 5.58
CA VAL A 27 -2.91 -0.46 4.57
C VAL A 27 -1.69 -1.11 5.23
N LEU A 28 -1.01 -0.38 6.13
CA LEU A 28 0.16 -0.89 6.85
C LEU A 28 -0.19 -2.11 7.70
N THR A 29 -1.32 -2.07 8.44
CA THR A 29 -1.78 -3.20 9.25
C THR A 29 -2.05 -4.43 8.39
N ILE A 30 -2.73 -4.29 7.25
CA ILE A 30 -3.01 -5.40 6.33
C ILE A 30 -1.71 -6.03 5.82
N LEU A 31 -0.73 -5.20 5.44
CA LEU A 31 0.57 -5.70 4.97
C LEU A 31 1.33 -6.41 6.08
N GLU A 32 1.35 -5.84 7.28
CA GLU A 32 2.01 -6.43 8.44
C GLU A 32 1.40 -7.78 8.81
N GLU A 33 0.07 -7.89 8.82
CA GLU A 33 -0.64 -9.14 9.06
C GLU A 33 -0.29 -10.21 8.01
N LYS A 34 -0.30 -9.85 6.72
CA LYS A 34 0.06 -10.77 5.63
C LYS A 34 1.48 -11.31 5.78
N LEU A 35 2.44 -10.43 6.06
CA LEU A 35 3.85 -10.79 6.23
C LEU A 35 4.06 -11.67 7.47
N LYS A 36 3.39 -11.36 8.59
CA LYS A 36 3.47 -12.15 9.83
C LYS A 36 2.85 -13.53 9.70
N GLN A 37 1.71 -13.64 9.00
CA GLN A 37 1.04 -14.93 8.78
C GLN A 37 1.85 -15.84 7.85
N ASN A 38 2.60 -15.27 6.90
CA ASN A 38 3.32 -16.03 5.88
C ASN A 38 4.77 -15.52 5.68
N PRO A 39 5.67 -15.72 6.66
CA PRO A 39 6.98 -15.07 6.70
C PRO A 39 7.95 -15.46 5.57
N GLN A 40 7.69 -16.53 4.83
CA GLN A 40 8.54 -17.02 3.73
C GLN A 40 7.83 -16.98 2.36
N GLN A 41 6.61 -16.45 2.28
CA GLN A 41 5.81 -16.48 1.05
C GLN A 41 6.11 -15.31 0.12
N TYR A 42 6.49 -14.14 0.66
CA TYR A 42 6.67 -12.92 -0.11
C TYR A 42 8.15 -12.62 -0.34
N VAL A 43 8.54 -12.40 -1.61
CA VAL A 43 9.92 -12.07 -2.01
C VAL A 43 10.14 -10.58 -2.25
N GLY A 44 9.06 -9.79 -2.32
CA GLY A 44 9.14 -8.36 -2.55
C GLY A 44 7.78 -7.69 -2.71
N ILE A 45 7.80 -6.36 -2.75
CA ILE A 45 6.64 -5.51 -3.02
C ILE A 45 6.92 -4.66 -4.26
N ILE A 46 5.92 -4.50 -5.11
CA ILE A 46 5.96 -3.62 -6.28
C ILE A 46 4.92 -2.54 -6.07
N ILE A 47 5.34 -1.27 -6.10
CA ILE A 47 4.47 -0.12 -5.88
C ILE A 47 4.96 1.08 -6.72
N GLU A 48 4.03 1.78 -7.37
CA GLU A 48 4.29 3.13 -7.87
C GLU A 48 4.22 4.09 -6.66
N PRO A 49 5.30 4.81 -6.32
CA PRO A 49 5.47 5.37 -4.98
C PRO A 49 4.46 6.47 -4.64
N LEU A 50 4.58 7.66 -5.25
CA LEU A 50 3.73 8.80 -4.86
C LEU A 50 2.41 8.86 -5.62
N VAL A 51 2.38 8.31 -6.83
CA VAL A 51 1.23 8.41 -7.74
C VAL A 51 1.05 7.07 -8.44
N GLN A 52 -0.12 6.46 -8.27
CA GLN A 52 -0.58 5.33 -9.06
C GLN A 52 -1.28 5.82 -10.33
N SER A 53 -0.56 5.76 -11.45
CA SER A 53 -0.99 6.33 -12.73
C SER A 53 -2.16 5.56 -13.33
N ALA A 54 -2.02 4.23 -13.48
CA ALA A 54 -3.06 3.37 -14.05
C ALA A 54 -4.30 3.23 -13.15
N GLY A 55 -4.18 3.55 -11.86
CA GLY A 55 -5.27 3.57 -10.87
C GLY A 55 -6.07 4.87 -10.83
N GLY A 56 -6.00 5.70 -11.88
CA GLY A 56 -6.67 7.00 -11.93
C GLY A 56 -5.96 8.07 -11.10
N MET A 57 -4.63 8.14 -11.22
CA MET A 57 -3.76 9.12 -10.58
C MET A 57 -3.95 9.19 -9.05
N GLY A 58 -4.03 8.04 -8.40
CA GLY A 58 -4.14 7.97 -6.95
C GLY A 58 -2.85 8.46 -6.29
N MET A 59 -2.94 9.50 -5.44
CA MET A 59 -1.79 10.01 -4.70
C MET A 59 -1.75 9.44 -3.28
N CYS A 60 -0.56 9.28 -2.71
CA CYS A 60 -0.37 9.11 -1.26
C CYS A 60 0.68 10.09 -0.75
N ARG A 61 0.80 10.21 0.57
CA ARG A 61 1.83 11.08 1.16
C ARG A 61 3.21 10.40 1.16
N PRO A 62 4.32 11.15 1.07
CA PRO A 62 5.67 10.59 1.22
C PRO A 62 5.88 9.86 2.55
N GLU A 63 5.20 10.27 3.62
CA GLU A 63 5.24 9.65 4.94
C GLU A 63 4.77 8.20 4.92
N PHE A 64 3.77 7.86 4.10
CA PHE A 64 3.31 6.48 3.92
C PHE A 64 4.42 5.60 3.31
N ILE A 65 5.07 6.07 2.25
CA ILE A 65 6.13 5.32 1.56
C ILE A 65 7.35 5.11 2.45
N ARG A 66 7.63 6.02 3.39
CA ARG A 66 8.71 5.84 4.39
C ARG A 66 8.37 4.83 5.49
N LYS A 67 7.07 4.59 5.75
CA LYS A 67 6.60 3.63 6.76
C LYS A 67 6.43 2.22 6.20
N LEU A 68 6.26 2.10 4.89
CA LEU A 68 6.13 0.85 4.14
C LEU A 68 7.44 0.05 4.18
#